data_AF-A0A535KQ51-F1
#
_entry.id   AF-A0A535KQ51-F1
#
_cell.length_a   1.000
_cell.length_b   1.000
_cell.length_c   1.000
_cell.angle_alpha   90.00
_cell.angle_beta   90.00
_cell.angle_gamma   90.00
#
_symmetry.space_group_name_H-M   'P 1'
#
loop_
_entity.id
_entity.type
_entity.pdbx_description
1 polymer ?
#
loop_
_entity_poly.entity_id
_entity_poly.type
_entity_poly.pdbx_seq_one_letter_code
_entity_poly.pdbx_strand_id
1 'polypeptide(L)'
;MDYEVFLLSRVQEAFWQTGNNTRAVALGLQRSGGIITQAAIIVIVVSSCFATADMILVKALGLGMALAVVIDATLVRGLLVPSTMRLLGNLNWWLPFAGVQRHPPALADYMRASKQEADGQQDRAGQTMTDAGIGGKRWKEI
;
A
#
# COMPACT_ATOMS: atom_id res chain seq x y z
N MET A 1 0.51 8.31 -4.71
CA MET A 1 -0.95 8.18 -4.75
C MET A 1 -1.31 6.70 -4.53
N ASP A 2 -0.77 6.10 -3.47
CA ASP A 2 -0.86 4.65 -3.24
C ASP A 2 -1.21 4.34 -1.77
N TYR A 3 -0.85 5.22 -0.85
CA TYR A 3 -1.12 5.09 0.59
C TYR A 3 -2.60 5.26 0.94
N GLU A 4 -3.32 6.16 0.27
CA GLU A 4 -4.78 6.31 0.44
C GLU A 4 -5.47 4.99 0.10
N VAL A 5 -5.10 4.37 -1.03
CA VAL A 5 -5.70 3.11 -1.50
C VAL A 5 -5.40 1.97 -0.53
N PHE A 6 -4.16 1.86 -0.01
CA PHE A 6 -3.83 0.88 1.02
C PHE A 6 -4.58 1.11 2.33
N LEU A 7 -4.73 2.37 2.77
CA LEU A 7 -5.47 2.73 3.97
C LEU A 7 -6.96 2.39 3.82
N LEU A 8 -7.58 2.84 2.72
CA LEU A 8 -8.98 2.57 2.37
C LEU A 8 -9.25 1.08 2.24
N SER A 9 -8.35 0.32 1.61
CA SER A 9 -8.48 -1.14 1.50
C SER A 9 -8.50 -1.83 2.87
N ARG A 10 -7.66 -1.39 3.81
CA ARG A 10 -7.64 -1.95 5.18
C ARG A 10 -8.84 -1.52 6.03
N VAL A 11 -9.29 -0.27 5.88
CA VAL A 11 -10.54 0.20 6.51
C VAL A 11 -11.71 -0.62 5.99
N GLN A 12 -11.77 -0.87 4.68
CA GLN A 12 -12.81 -1.69 4.05
C GLN A 12 -12.80 -3.12 4.58
N GLU A 13 -11.64 -3.76 4.62
CA GLU A 13 -11.47 -5.13 5.13
C GLU A 13 -11.94 -5.27 6.59
N ALA A 14 -11.61 -4.28 7.43
CA ALA A 14 -12.09 -4.22 8.82
C ALA A 14 -13.61 -4.00 8.90
N PHE A 15 -14.16 -3.16 8.03
CA PHE A 15 -15.60 -2.89 7.97
C PHE A 15 -16.40 -4.14 7.59
N TRP A 16 -15.94 -4.91 6.59
CA TRP A 16 -16.58 -6.17 6.20
C TRP A 16 -16.57 -7.22 7.32
N GLN A 17 -15.53 -7.23 8.16
CA GLN A 17 -15.43 -8.19 9.27
C GLN A 17 -16.22 -7.77 10.53
N THR A 18 -16.36 -6.47 10.81
CA THR A 18 -17.02 -5.99 12.04
C THR A 18 -18.38 -5.33 11.85
N GLY A 19 -18.75 -4.92 10.64
CA GLY A 19 -19.99 -4.19 10.35
C GLY A 19 -20.07 -2.80 11.01
N ASN A 20 -19.02 -2.38 11.74
CA ASN A 20 -19.00 -1.14 12.51
C ASN A 20 -17.99 -0.17 11.89
N ASN A 21 -18.52 0.89 11.29
CA ASN A 21 -17.74 1.88 10.55
C ASN A 21 -16.74 2.63 11.45
N THR A 22 -17.14 2.96 12.68
CA THR A 22 -16.25 3.67 13.61
C THR A 22 -15.04 2.82 13.99
N ARG A 23 -15.26 1.53 14.24
CA ARG A 23 -14.18 0.60 14.59
C ARG A 23 -13.25 0.35 13.41
N ALA A 24 -13.81 0.22 12.20
CA ALA A 24 -13.06 0.01 10.97
C ALA A 24 -12.14 1.20 10.63
N VAL A 25 -12.66 2.43 10.73
CA VAL A 25 -11.89 3.66 10.48
C VAL A 25 -10.77 3.81 11.52
N ALA A 26 -11.05 3.59 12.80
CA ALA A 26 -10.05 3.67 13.86
C ALA A 26 -8.92 2.64 13.65
N LEU A 27 -9.26 1.40 13.29
CA LEU A 27 -8.29 0.33 13.08
C LEU A 27 -7.42 0.57 11.83
N GLY A 28 -8.03 1.08 10.76
CA GLY A 28 -7.32 1.46 9.55
C GLY A 28 -6.37 2.62 9.78
N LEU A 29 -6.80 3.66 10.50
CA LEU A 29 -5.97 4.82 10.85
C LEU A 29 -4.79 4.43 11.76
N GLN A 30 -5.01 3.56 12.75
CA GLN A 30 -3.96 3.10 13.66
C GLN A 30 -2.85 2.32 12.92
N ARG A 31 -3.20 1.48 11.94
CA ARG A 31 -2.22 0.67 11.20
C ARG A 31 -1.44 1.46 10.15
N SER A 32 -2.08 2.45 9.53
CA SER A 32 -1.49 3.22 8.43
C SER A 32 -0.80 4.51 8.90
N GLY A 33 -1.17 5.02 10.08
CA GLY A 33 -0.61 6.24 10.65
C GLY A 33 0.92 6.24 10.70
N GLY A 34 1.53 5.14 11.15
CA GLY A 34 3.00 5.04 11.25
C GLY A 34 3.73 5.20 9.91
N ILE A 35 3.26 4.54 8.85
CA ILE A 35 3.86 4.62 7.50
C ILE A 35 3.73 6.03 6.93
N ILE A 36 2.58 6.66 7.15
CA ILE A 36 2.29 8.02 6.66
C ILE A 36 3.16 9.04 7.39
N THR A 37 3.28 8.94 8.72
CA THR A 37 4.14 9.83 9.51
C THR A 37 5.60 9.71 9.09
N GLN A 38 6.09 8.49 8.80
CA GLN A 38 7.45 8.28 8.29
C GLN A 38 7.65 8.96 6.93
N ALA A 39 6.71 8.81 5.99
CA ALA A 39 6.78 9.47 4.70
C ALA A 39 6.76 11.01 4.84
N ALA A 40 5.89 11.54 5.71
CA ALA A 40 5.79 12.97 5.98
C ALA A 40 7.11 13.54 6.52
N ILE A 41 7.78 12.83 7.43
CA ILE A 41 9.09 13.24 7.97
C ILE A 41 10.12 13.40 6.85
N ILE A 42 10.20 12.44 5.92
CA ILE A 42 11.15 12.50 4.79
C ILE A 42 10.89 13.75 3.95
N VAL A 43 9.62 14.03 3.60
CA VAL A 43 9.27 15.19 2.79
C VAL A 43 9.56 16.50 3.52
N ILE A 44 9.32 16.58 4.83
CA ILE A 44 9.65 17.74 5.65
C ILE A 44 11.17 17.98 5.66
N VAL A 45 11.97 16.93 5.82
CA VAL A 45 13.44 17.02 5.82
C VAL A 45 13.94 17.52 4.46
N VAL A 46 13.47 16.93 3.36
CA VAL A 46 13.85 17.36 2.01
C VAL A 46 13.40 18.81 1.73
N SER A 47 12.18 19.18 2.13
CA SER A 47 11.67 20.55 1.97
C SER A 47 12.47 21.54 2.82
N SER A 48 12.96 21.13 3.98
CA SER A 48 13.77 21.98 4.86
C SER A 48 15.14 22.30 4.23
N CYS A 49 15.70 21.42 3.40
CA CYS A 49 16.91 21.73 2.63
C CYS A 49 16.70 22.91 1.67
N PHE A 50 15.48 23.15 1.19
CA PHE A 50 15.22 24.30 0.32
C PHE A 50 15.21 25.62 1.09
N ALA A 51 15.14 25.58 2.43
CA ALA A 51 15.24 26.77 3.26
C ALA A 51 16.64 27.40 3.24
N THR A 52 17.67 26.64 2.87
CA THR A 52 19.06 27.10 2.73
C THR A 52 19.38 27.62 1.33
N ALA A 53 18.40 27.68 0.42
CA ALA A 53 18.59 28.26 -0.90
C ALA A 53 18.69 29.80 -0.82
N ASP A 54 19.61 30.40 -1.61
CA ASP A 54 19.77 31.85 -1.71
C ASP A 54 18.60 32.54 -2.43
N MET A 55 17.92 31.81 -3.31
CA MET A 55 16.83 32.35 -4.10
C MET A 55 15.52 32.37 -3.30
N ILE A 56 14.97 33.57 -3.07
CA ILE A 56 13.77 33.77 -2.24
C ILE A 56 12.57 32.92 -2.69
N LEU A 57 12.44 32.70 -4.01
CA LEU A 57 11.38 31.89 -4.61
C LEU A 57 11.49 30.42 -4.19
N VAL A 58 12.70 29.85 -4.24
CA VAL A 58 12.97 28.46 -3.86
C VAL A 58 12.71 28.27 -2.36
N LYS A 59 13.13 29.25 -1.55
CA LYS A 59 12.90 29.26 -0.11
C LYS A 59 11.41 29.29 0.25
N ALA A 60 10.62 30.13 -0.43
CA ALA A 60 9.18 30.23 -0.24
C ALA A 60 8.46 28.94 -0.66
N LEU A 61 8.84 28.34 -1.80
CA LEU A 61 8.30 27.06 -2.26
C LEU A 61 8.62 25.92 -1.29
N GLY A 62 9.86 25.84 -0.80
CA GLY A 62 10.27 24.84 0.18
C GLY A 62 9.52 24.95 1.51
N LEU A 63 9.41 26.16 2.04
CA LEU A 63 8.67 26.40 3.28
C LEU A 63 7.17 26.09 3.10
N GLY A 64 6.59 26.52 1.97
CA GLY A 64 5.19 26.25 1.63
C GLY A 64 4.90 24.75 1.51
N MET A 65 5.78 24.00 0.86
CA MET A 65 5.67 22.55 0.72
C MET A 65 5.77 21.83 2.08
N ALA A 66 6.73 22.21 2.92
CA ALA A 66 6.86 21.65 4.26
C ALA A 66 5.58 21.88 5.09
N LEU A 67 5.03 23.10 5.04
CA LEU A 67 3.84 23.48 5.80
C LEU A 67 2.59 22.77 5.28
N ALA A 68 2.43 22.65 3.96
CA ALA A 68 1.34 21.90 3.33
C ALA A 68 1.33 20.42 3.75
N VAL A 69 2.50 19.78 3.78
CA VAL A 69 2.65 18.37 4.16
C VAL A 69 2.33 18.16 5.64
N VAL A 70 2.78 19.07 6.52
CA VAL A 70 2.45 19.01 7.96
C VAL A 70 0.94 19.10 8.16
N ILE A 71 0.27 20.03 7.48
CA ILE A 71 -1.19 20.20 7.57
C ILE A 71 -1.92 18.97 7.02
N ASP A 72 -1.52 18.44 5.86
CA ASP A 72 -2.16 17.23 5.29
C ASP A 72 -2.02 16.02 6.23
N ALA A 73 -0.81 15.78 6.74
CA ALA A 73 -0.52 14.65 7.60
C ALA A 73 -1.25 14.70 8.94
N THR A 74 -1.55 15.91 9.45
CA THR A 74 -2.15 16.10 10.79
C THR A 74 -3.65 16.44 10.70
N LEU A 75 -4.01 17.57 10.10
CA LEU A 75 -5.38 18.08 10.04
C LEU A 75 -6.23 17.29 9.05
N VAL A 76 -5.73 17.08 7.83
CA VAL A 76 -6.54 16.42 6.81
C VAL A 76 -6.73 14.96 7.17
N ARG A 77 -5.65 14.22 7.43
CA ARG A 77 -5.73 12.78 7.74
C ARG A 77 -6.17 12.46 9.15
N GLY A 78 -5.77 13.24 10.14
CA GLY A 78 -6.11 13.00 11.54
C GLY A 78 -7.54 13.40 11.90
N LEU A 79 -8.10 14.40 11.20
CA LEU A 79 -9.41 14.96 11.52
C LEU A 79 -10.39 14.93 10.34
N LEU A 80 -10.06 15.52 9.19
CA LEU A 80 -11.05 15.63 8.09
C LEU A 80 -11.46 14.26 7.57
N VAL A 81 -10.51 13.40 7.19
CA VAL A 81 -10.80 12.07 6.62
C VAL A 81 -11.67 11.22 7.55
N PRO A 82 -11.31 10.99 8.83
CA PRO A 82 -12.12 10.19 9.73
C PRO A 82 -13.47 10.83 10.06
N SER A 83 -13.54 12.17 10.18
CA SER A 83 -14.80 12.88 10.43
C SER A 83 -15.75 12.75 9.24
N THR A 84 -15.23 12.87 8.02
CA THR A 84 -16.01 12.77 6.78
C THR A 84 -16.51 11.34 6.57
N MET A 85 -15.65 10.33 6.78
CA MET A 85 -16.06 8.93 6.76
C MET A 85 -17.12 8.61 7.82
N ARG A 86 -17.02 9.21 9.02
CA ARG A 86 -18.02 9.05 10.07
C ARG A 86 -19.34 9.72 9.70
N LEU A 87 -19.30 10.90 9.09
CA LEU A 87 -20.49 11.66 8.68
C LEU A 87 -21.24 10.96 7.55
N LEU A 88 -20.52 10.39 6.59
CA LEU A 88 -21.08 9.64 5.46
C LEU A 88 -21.60 8.26 5.87
N GLY A 89 -21.08 7.65 6.94
CA GLY A 89 -21.62 6.43 7.51
C GLY A 89 -21.76 5.30 6.46
N ASN A 90 -22.96 4.73 6.33
CA ASN A 90 -23.25 3.67 5.35
C ASN A 90 -23.24 4.15 3.89
N LEU A 91 -23.36 5.46 3.63
CA LEU A 91 -23.27 5.99 2.26
C LEU A 91 -21.84 5.86 1.70
N ASN A 92 -20.82 5.84 2.57
CA ASN A 92 -19.43 5.59 2.15
C ASN A 92 -19.24 4.21 1.50
N TRP A 93 -20.10 3.25 1.84
CA TRP A 93 -20.02 1.86 1.37
C TRP A 93 -21.10 1.53 0.33
N TRP A 94 -21.90 2.52 -0.08
CA TRP A 94 -22.92 2.32 -1.10
C TRP A 94 -22.29 2.31 -2.49
N LEU A 95 -22.04 1.11 -3.01
CA LEU A 95 -21.73 0.91 -4.43
C LEU A 95 -23.03 0.68 -5.21
N PRO A 96 -23.32 1.47 -6.26
CA PRO A 96 -24.52 1.28 -7.10
C PRO A 96 -24.45 -0.03 -7.92
N PHE A 97 -23.27 -0.65 -8.06
CA PHE A 97 -23.09 -1.95 -8.72
C PHE A 97 -22.90 -3.06 -7.68
N ALA A 98 -24.02 -3.64 -7.24
CA ALA A 98 -24.07 -4.76 -6.28
C ALA A 98 -23.29 -6.03 -6.70
N GLY A 99 -22.85 -6.13 -7.97
CA GLY A 99 -22.11 -7.28 -8.51
C GLY A 99 -20.58 -7.23 -8.34
N VAL A 100 -20.02 -6.14 -7.82
CA VAL A 100 -18.56 -5.94 -7.65
C VAL A 100 -18.15 -6.00 -6.17
N GLN A 101 -18.91 -6.68 -5.33
CA GLN A 101 -18.40 -7.13 -4.02
C GLN A 101 -17.53 -8.36 -4.23
N ARG A 102 -16.45 -8.21 -5.01
CA ARG A 102 -15.42 -9.24 -5.07
C ARG A 102 -14.57 -9.06 -3.82
N HIS A 103 -14.71 -9.99 -2.89
CA HIS A 103 -13.73 -10.18 -1.83
C HIS A 103 -12.36 -10.28 -2.54
N PRO A 104 -11.41 -9.35 -2.29
CA PRO A 104 -10.06 -9.54 -2.78
C PRO A 104 -9.59 -10.90 -2.27
N PRO A 105 -9.00 -11.77 -3.13
CA PRO A 105 -8.38 -13.00 -2.67
C PRO A 105 -7.41 -12.67 -1.52
N ALA A 106 -7.37 -13.51 -0.49
CA ALA A 106 -6.47 -13.25 0.62
C ALA A 106 -5.03 -13.22 0.09
N LEU A 107 -4.12 -12.47 0.73
CA LEU A 107 -2.70 -12.50 0.38
C LEU A 107 -2.14 -13.94 0.36
N ALA A 108 -2.72 -14.82 1.19
CA ALA A 108 -2.46 -16.25 1.18
C ALA A 108 -2.77 -16.93 -0.17
N ASP A 109 -3.82 -16.52 -0.87
CA ASP A 109 -4.20 -17.04 -2.18
C ASP A 109 -3.22 -16.59 -3.25
N TYR A 110 -2.74 -15.34 -3.19
CA TYR A 110 -1.68 -14.83 -4.06
C TYR A 110 -0.34 -15.52 -3.82
N MET A 111 0.04 -15.75 -2.55
CA MET A 111 1.26 -16.48 -2.21
C MET A 111 1.19 -17.96 -2.62
N ARG A 112 0.01 -18.57 -2.56
CA ARG A 112 -0.22 -19.93 -3.05
C ARG A 112 -0.09 -19.99 -4.57
N ALA A 113 -0.67 -19.03 -5.29
CA ALA A 113 -0.57 -18.94 -6.75
C ALA A 113 0.89 -18.75 -7.19
N SER A 114 1.63 -17.82 -6.57
CA SER A 114 3.05 -17.61 -6.91
C SER A 114 3.93 -18.82 -6.58
N LYS A 115 3.60 -19.56 -5.52
CA LYS A 115 4.34 -20.76 -5.15
C LYS A 115 4.08 -21.91 -6.13
N GLN A 116 2.84 -22.08 -6.58
CA GLN A 116 2.51 -23.06 -7.63
C GLN A 116 3.18 -22.73 -8.97
N GLU A 117 3.28 -21.45 -9.32
CA GLU A 117 4.02 -21.02 -10.51
C GLU A 117 5.53 -21.30 -10.38
N ALA A 118 6.13 -21.04 -9.21
CA ALA A 118 7.53 -21.33 -8.95
C ALA A 118 7.86 -22.83 -9.00
N ASP A 119 7.00 -23.65 -8.38
CA ASP A 119 7.13 -25.12 -8.39
C ASP A 119 6.97 -25.66 -9.83
N GLY A 120 5.99 -25.15 -10.59
CA GLY A 120 5.80 -25.52 -11.99
C GLY A 120 6.92 -25.05 -12.93
N GLN A 121 7.57 -23.93 -12.62
CA GLN A 121 8.75 -23.44 -13.35
C GLN A 121 9.97 -24.35 -13.11
N GLN A 122 10.14 -24.85 -11.87
CA GLN A 122 11.17 -25.82 -11.53
C GLN A 122 10.97 -27.17 -12.22
N ASP A 123 9.72 -27.65 -12.27
CA ASP A 123 9.38 -28.89 -12.98
C ASP A 123 9.64 -28.76 -14.48
N ARG A 124 9.26 -27.62 -15.10
CA ARG A 124 9.54 -27.32 -16.51
C ARG A 124 11.04 -27.19 -16.79
N ALA A 125 11.80 -26.52 -15.92
CA ALA A 125 13.25 -26.40 -16.07
C ALA A 125 13.94 -27.77 -15.98
N GLY A 126 13.50 -28.63 -15.05
CA GLY A 126 13.97 -30.01 -14.93
C GLY A 126 13.64 -30.86 -16.15
N GLN A 127 12.43 -30.75 -16.70
CA GLN A 127 12.04 -31.43 -17.95
C GLN A 127 12.84 -30.92 -19.14
N THR A 128 13.06 -29.61 -19.26
CA THR A 128 13.86 -29.03 -20.36
C THR A 128 15.32 -29.48 -20.29
N MET A 129 15.91 -29.61 -19.09
CA MET A 129 17.25 -30.19 -18.91
C MET A 129 17.31 -31.69 -19.23
N THR A 130 16.24 -32.43 -18.92
CA THR A 130 16.12 -33.86 -19.20
C THR A 130 15.95 -34.13 -20.69
N ASP A 131 15.15 -33.30 -21.37
CA ASP A 131 14.87 -33.37 -22.81
C ASP A 131 16.04 -32.84 -23.66
N ALA A 132 16.80 -31.86 -23.15
CA ALA A 132 18.06 -31.41 -23.75
C ALA A 132 19.22 -32.40 -23.59
N GLY A 133 19.00 -33.57 -22.98
CA GLY A 133 20.02 -34.61 -22.81
C GLY A 133 21.19 -34.22 -21.88
N ILE A 134 21.05 -33.16 -21.08
CA ILE A 134 22.07 -32.69 -20.13
C ILE A 134 21.93 -33.49 -18.81
N GLY A 135 21.80 -34.81 -18.92
CA GLY A 135 21.64 -35.74 -17.80
C GLY A 135 22.99 -36.35 -17.40
N GLY A 136 23.71 -35.69 -16.49
CA GLY A 136 24.54 -36.31 -15.43
C GLY A 136 25.62 -37.36 -15.76
N LYS A 137 25.92 -37.71 -17.02
CA LYS A 137 26.90 -38.77 -17.36
C LYS A 137 28.21 -38.27 -17.99
N ARG A 138 28.51 -36.97 -17.93
CA ARG A 138 29.72 -36.39 -18.55
C ARG A 138 30.76 -35.82 -17.56
N TRP A 139 30.76 -36.31 -16.31
CA TRP A 139 31.71 -35.89 -15.27
C TRP A 139 32.49 -37.06 -14.63
N LYS A 140 32.37 -38.28 -15.19
CA LYS A 140 33.05 -39.48 -14.65
C LYS A 140 34.28 -39.93 -15.46
N GLU A 141 34.70 -39.20 -16.48
CA GLU A 141 35.84 -39.58 -17.35
C GLU A 141 36.88 -38.46 -17.55
N ILE A 142 37.04 -37.56 -16.58
CA ILE A 142 38.20 -36.63 -16.55
C ILE A 142 38.87 -36.75 -15.19
#